data_AF-U7UQN8-F1
#
_entry.id   AF-U7UQN8-F1
#
_cell.length_a   1.000
_cell.length_b   1.000
_cell.length_c   1.000
_cell.angle_alpha   90.00
_cell.angle_beta   90.00
_cell.angle_gamma   90.00
#
_symmetry.space_group_name_H-M   'P 1'
#
loop_
_entity.id
_entity.type
_entity.pdbx_description
1 polymer ?
#
loop_
_entity_poly.entity_id
_entity_poly.type
_entity_poly.pdbx_seq_one_letter_code
_entity_poly.pdbx_strand_id
1 'polypeptide(L)' 'MTAAEAAELWGISPRVVQKACTGQNGYPPRFTLDEARKAGRIWLVTRAGMERVYGKIRHIDI' A
#
# COMPACT_ATOMS: atom_id res chain seq x y z
N MET A 1 -3.08 -1.70 -8.22
CA MET A 1 -4.28 -2.04 -7.43
C MET A 1 -4.65 -0.84 -6.58
N THR A 2 -5.90 -0.72 -6.17
CA THR A 2 -6.32 0.31 -5.20
C THR A 2 -5.74 0.01 -3.83
N ALA A 3 -5.61 1.04 -2.99
CA ALA A 3 -5.17 0.86 -1.60
C ALA A 3 -6.14 -0.02 -0.78
N ALA A 4 -7.41 -0.12 -1.20
CA ALA A 4 -8.39 -1.02 -0.58
C ALA A 4 -8.13 -2.48 -0.97
N GLU A 5 -7.97 -2.77 -2.26
CA GLU A 5 -7.60 -4.11 -2.76
C GLU A 5 -6.29 -4.59 -2.14
N ALA A 6 -5.29 -3.71 -2.05
CA ALA A 6 -4.01 -4.03 -1.42
C ALA A 6 -4.15 -4.32 0.08
N ALA A 7 -5.03 -3.60 0.77
CA ALA A 7 -5.29 -3.82 2.19
C ALA A 7 -5.91 -5.20 2.45
N GLU A 8 -6.89 -5.61 1.63
CA GLU A 8 -7.52 -6.93 1.70
C GLU A 8 -6.48 -8.04 1.47
N LEU A 9 -5.68 -7.92 0.42
CA LEU A 9 -4.65 -8.92 0.07
C LEU A 9 -3.56 -9.09 1.13
N TRP A 10 -3.24 -8.04 1.90
CA TRP A 10 -2.22 -8.06 2.96
C TRP A 10 -2.80 -8.18 4.37
N GLY A 11 -4.13 -8.27 4.53
CA GLY A 11 -4.77 -8.35 5.84
C GLY A 11 -4.54 -7.10 6.72
N ILE A 12 -4.43 -5.91 6.13
CA ILE A 12 -4.23 -4.64 6.83
C ILE A 12 -5.33 -3.63 6.50
N SER A 13 -5.48 -2.56 7.28
CA SER A 13 -6.52 -1.56 6.97
C SER A 13 -6.14 -0.71 5.74
N PRO A 14 -7.13 -0.28 4.90
CA PRO A 14 -6.88 0.64 3.78
C PRO A 14 -6.21 1.95 4.22
N ARG A 15 -6.51 2.43 5.44
CA ARG A 15 -5.90 3.63 6.01
C ARG A 15 -4.39 3.48 6.23
N VAL A 16 -3.93 2.28 6.58
CA VAL A 16 -2.49 1.99 6.73
C VAL A 16 -1.78 2.10 5.39
N VAL A 17 -2.36 1.55 4.32
CA VAL A 17 -1.80 1.68 2.95
C VAL A 17 -1.79 3.15 2.51
N GLN A 18 -2.88 3.89 2.73
CA GLN A 18 -2.96 5.31 2.37
C GLN A 18 -1.94 6.17 3.12
N LYS A 19 -1.73 5.93 4.42
CA LYS A 19 -0.70 6.62 5.21
C LYS A 19 0.71 6.31 4.71
N ALA A 20 0.96 5.08 4.26
CA ALA A 20 2.22 4.75 3.62
C ALA A 20 2.43 5.49 2.29
N CYS A 21 1.35 5.88 1.60
CA CYS A 21 1.42 6.69 0.38
C CYS A 21 1.69 8.18 0.67
N THR A 22 1.19 8.73 1.77
CA THR A 22 1.31 10.17 2.09
C THR A 22 2.42 10.52 3.07
N GLY A 23 2.93 9.54 3.83
CA GLY A 23 3.68 9.80 5.05
C GLY A 23 2.76 10.10 6.24
N GLN A 24 3.32 10.10 7.45
CA GLN A 24 2.61 10.43 8.69
C GLN A 24 3.56 10.97 9.76
N ASN A 25 3.11 11.89 10.62
CA ASN A 25 3.86 12.36 11.80
C ASN A 25 5.30 12.81 11.50
N GLY A 26 5.53 13.53 10.39
CA GLY A 26 6.86 13.98 9.98
C GLY A 26 7.72 12.94 9.27
N TYR A 27 7.27 11.69 9.18
CA TYR A 27 7.92 10.66 8.39
C TYR A 27 7.48 10.74 6.91
N PRO A 28 8.42 10.59 5.96
CA PRO A 28 8.10 10.61 4.55
C PRO A 28 7.22 9.41 4.14
N PRO A 29 6.60 9.46 2.94
CA PRO A 29 5.96 8.28 2.34
C PRO A 29 6.88 7.06 2.35
N ARG A 30 6.30 5.89 2.61
CA ARG A 30 7.02 4.60 2.50
C ARG A 30 7.09 4.12 1.07
N PHE A 31 6.12 4.50 0.24
CA PHE A 31 6.13 4.26 -1.21
C PHE A 31 6.88 5.37 -1.95
N THR A 32 7.57 5.01 -3.03
CA THR A 32 8.12 5.98 -3.97
C THR A 32 7.04 6.53 -4.90
N LEU A 33 7.37 7.56 -5.68
CA LEU A 33 6.47 8.15 -6.66
C LEU A 33 6.08 7.17 -7.78
N ASP A 34 6.93 6.18 -8.08
CA ASP A 34 6.65 5.13 -9.07
C ASP A 34 5.80 3.98 -8.51
N GLU A 35 5.74 3.86 -7.18
CA GLU A 35 5.03 2.78 -6.51
C GLU A 35 3.64 3.18 -6.03
N ALA A 36 3.41 4.47 -5.78
CA ALA A 36 2.12 4.97 -5.34
C ALA A 36 1.77 6.29 -6.02
N ARG A 37 0.51 6.39 -6.48
CA ARG A 37 -0.04 7.64 -7.01
C ARG A 37 -1.49 7.82 -6.61
N LYS A 38 -1.90 9.08 -6.50
CA LYS A 38 -3.31 9.45 -6.28
C LYS A 38 -4.05 9.51 -7.61
N ALA A 39 -5.17 8.81 -7.71
CA ALA A 39 -6.09 8.79 -8.84
C ALA A 39 -7.48 9.27 -8.38
N GLY A 40 -7.73 10.57 -8.51
CA GLY A 40 -8.91 11.21 -7.93
C GLY A 40 -8.93 11.07 -6.41
N ARG A 41 -9.93 10.36 -5.87
CA ARG A 41 -10.08 10.10 -4.43
C ARG A 41 -9.37 8.83 -3.96
N ILE A 42 -8.85 8.02 -4.87
CA ILE A 42 -8.30 6.69 -4.59
C ILE A 42 -6.78 6.74 -4.67
N TRP A 43 -6.10 5.99 -3.79
CA TRP A 43 -4.68 5.70 -3.94
C TRP A 43 -4.50 4.41 -4.72
N LEU A 44 -3.61 4.45 -5.71
CA LEU A 44 -3.15 3.28 -6.44
C LEU A 44 -1.75 2.95 -5.98
N VAL A 45 -1.51 1.66 -5.74
CA VAL A 45 -0.20 1.11 -5.38
C VAL A 45 0.19 -0.03 -6.32
N THR A 46 1.49 -0.22 -6.49
CA THR A 46 2.05 -1.38 -7.20
C THR A 46 2.16 -2.58 -6.26
N ARG A 47 2.05 -3.80 -6.82
CA ARG A 47 2.33 -5.03 -6.07
C ARG A 47 3.77 -5.04 -5.55
N ALA A 48 4.73 -4.67 -6.40
CA ALA A 48 6.15 -4.63 -6.03
C ALA A 48 6.39 -3.69 -4.83
N GLY A 49 5.76 -2.51 -4.83
CA GLY A 49 5.82 -1.59 -3.69
C GLY A 49 5.22 -2.23 -2.43
N MET A 50 4.04 -2.86 -2.54
CA MET A 50 3.41 -3.54 -1.40
C MET A 50 4.31 -4.64 -0.83
N GLU A 51 4.93 -5.45 -1.70
CA GLU A 51 5.85 -6.52 -1.29
C GLU A 51 7.11 -5.97 -0.62
N ARG A 52 7.65 -4.85 -1.10
CA ARG A 52 8.80 -4.17 -0.48
C ARG A 52 8.47 -3.57 0.88
N VAL A 53 7.29 -2.97 1.01
CA VAL A 53 6.86 -2.21 2.22
C VAL A 53 6.29 -3.13 3.30
N TYR A 54 5.57 -4.19 2.93
CA TYR A 54 4.83 -5.06 3.84
C TYR A 54 5.21 -6.55 3.74
N GLY A 55 6.12 -6.92 2.84
CA GLY A 55 6.51 -8.31 2.59
C GLY A 55 5.62 -8.99 1.54
N LYS A 56 6.05 -10.16 1.04
CA LYS A 56 5.25 -10.96 0.12
C LYS A 56 3.97 -11.45 0.79
N ILE A 57 2.87 -11.53 0.04
CA ILE A 57 1.66 -12.23 0.49
C ILE A 57 2.07 -13.66 0.82
N ARG A 58 1.95 -14.05 2.08
CA ARG A 58 2.09 -15.46 2.44
C ARG A 58 0.87 -16.16 1.88
N HIS A 59 1.08 -17.11 0.97
CA HIS A 59 0.02 -18.06 0.66
C HIS A 59 -0.29 -18.78 1.97
N ILE A 60 -1.50 -18.60 2.47
CA ILE A 60 -2.07 -19.59 3.37
C ILE A 60 -2.54 -20.66 2.41
N ASP A 61 -1.84 -21.80 2.41
CA ASP A 61 -2.38 -23.01 1.80
C ASP A 61 -3.71 -23.30 2.52
N ILE A 62 -4.81 -23.15 1.77
CA ILE A 62 -6.18 -23.38 2.25
C ILE A 62 -6.54 -24.84 2.08
#